data_AF-A0A7J4FDZ9-F1
#
_entry.id   AF-A0A7J4FDZ9-F1
#
_cell.length_a   1.000
_cell.length_b   1.000
_cell.length_c   1.000
_cell.angle_alpha   90.00
_cell.angle_beta   90.00
_cell.angle_gamma   90.00
#
_symmetry.space_group_name_H-M   'P 1'
#
loop_
_entity.id
_entity.type
_entity.pdbx_description
1 polymer ?
#
loop_
_entity_poly.entity_id
_entity_poly.type
_entity_poly.pdbx_seq_one_letter_code
_entity_poly.pdbx_strand_id
1 'polypeptide(L)'
;MAVLPRISRFSSDCRRVILTGRIVPLYELSPKDKETIKRTAETTMGADILRILSKADKATAREISRRLGKLYPHVSSTLNAMRRAGILISERRGKEAYYALREDLKELVRALIETNTLRVSLEIAEVIAKREEEGVKNIREDPTLTPEEREIVVERFIKKFREGISRLSSRLWREAIEYAKRGSGR
;
A
#
# COMPACT_ATOMS: atom_id res chain seq x y z
N MET A 1 -24.68 8.78 -18.91
CA MET A 1 -25.14 8.33 -17.59
C MET A 1 -24.41 7.03 -17.26
N ALA A 2 -23.40 7.08 -16.37
CA ALA A 2 -22.68 5.89 -15.94
C ALA A 2 -23.33 5.34 -14.68
N VAL A 3 -23.86 4.11 -14.77
CA VAL A 3 -24.48 3.39 -13.66
C VAL A 3 -23.37 2.84 -12.78
N LEU A 4 -23.27 3.32 -11.54
CA LEU A 4 -22.38 2.76 -10.52
C LEU A 4 -22.87 1.35 -10.15
N PRO A 5 -21.97 0.34 -10.05
CA PRO A 5 -22.38 -0.98 -9.60
C PRO A 5 -22.76 -0.96 -8.12
N ARG A 6 -23.97 -1.42 -7.81
CA ARG A 6 -24.46 -1.69 -6.46
C ARG A 6 -23.57 -2.75 -5.80
N ILE A 7 -22.87 -2.37 -4.73
CA ILE A 7 -22.24 -3.31 -3.81
C ILE A 7 -23.34 -3.91 -2.93
N SER A 8 -23.82 -5.09 -3.31
CA SER A 8 -24.77 -5.86 -2.50
C SER A 8 -24.02 -6.66 -1.44
N ARG A 9 -24.26 -6.29 -0.17
CA ARG A 9 -24.19 -7.11 1.06
C ARG A 9 -22.88 -7.88 1.31
N PHE A 10 -22.14 -7.42 2.32
CA PHE A 10 -21.24 -8.25 3.12
C PHE A 10 -22.02 -9.44 3.72
N SER A 11 -21.74 -10.65 3.23
CA SER A 11 -22.15 -11.89 3.88
C SER A 11 -21.05 -12.30 4.85
N SER A 12 -21.42 -12.61 6.08
CA SER A 12 -20.52 -13.00 7.19
C SER A 12 -19.77 -14.31 6.96
N ASP A 13 -20.03 -15.01 5.86
CA ASP A 13 -19.32 -16.22 5.42
C ASP A 13 -18.31 -15.91 4.29
N CYS A 14 -17.25 -15.16 4.62
CA CYS A 14 -16.17 -14.84 3.69
C CYS A 14 -15.26 -16.06 3.42
N ARG A 15 -15.77 -17.06 2.67
CA ARG A 15 -14.94 -18.16 2.12
C ARG A 15 -14.43 -17.93 0.70
N ARG A 16 -14.77 -16.80 0.06
CA ARG A 16 -14.35 -16.50 -1.33
C ARG A 16 -14.17 -15.00 -1.53
N VAL A 17 -13.04 -14.59 -2.08
CA VAL A 17 -12.82 -13.24 -2.64
C VAL A 17 -12.74 -13.42 -4.15
N ILE A 18 -13.63 -12.74 -4.89
CA ILE A 18 -13.61 -12.75 -6.35
C ILE A 18 -12.67 -11.62 -6.79
N LEU A 19 -11.48 -11.98 -7.25
CA LEU A 19 -10.60 -11.09 -8.02
C LEU A 19 -10.59 -11.59 -9.47
N THR A 20 -10.91 -10.68 -10.40
CA THR A 20 -10.70 -10.84 -11.86
C THR A 20 -11.23 -12.13 -12.51
N GLY A 21 -12.35 -12.68 -12.03
CA GLY A 21 -13.03 -13.80 -12.69
C GLY A 21 -12.29 -15.15 -12.58
N ARG A 22 -11.28 -15.28 -11.73
CA ARG A 22 -10.65 -16.56 -11.40
C ARG A 22 -10.95 -16.93 -9.95
N ILE A 23 -11.64 -18.05 -9.77
CA ILE A 23 -11.84 -18.68 -8.47
C ILE A 23 -10.49 -19.31 -8.09
N VAL A 24 -9.69 -18.58 -7.32
CA VAL A 24 -8.50 -19.15 -6.70
C VAL A 24 -8.96 -19.92 -5.47
N PRO A 25 -8.73 -21.24 -5.39
CA PRO A 25 -8.98 -21.96 -4.15
C PRO A 25 -8.05 -21.36 -3.09
N LEU A 26 -8.64 -20.80 -2.03
CA LEU A 26 -7.97 -20.66 -0.74
C LEU A 26 -7.65 -22.10 -0.30
N TYR A 27 -6.52 -22.64 -0.75
CA TYR A 27 -5.88 -23.73 -0.01
C TYR A 27 -5.83 -23.26 1.45
N GLU A 28 -6.18 -24.15 2.37
CA GLU A 28 -6.36 -23.86 3.79
C GLU A 28 -5.06 -23.37 4.42
N LEU A 29 -4.71 -22.11 4.16
CA LEU A 29 -3.67 -21.41 4.88
C LEU A 29 -4.10 -21.43 6.33
N SER A 30 -3.28 -22.06 7.16
CA SER A 30 -3.51 -22.15 8.59
C SER A 30 -3.88 -20.76 9.11
N PRO A 31 -4.92 -20.62 9.95
CA PRO A 31 -5.28 -19.33 10.56
C PRO A 31 -4.06 -18.63 11.17
N LYS A 32 -3.09 -19.41 11.65
CA LYS A 32 -1.80 -18.97 12.17
C LYS A 32 -0.94 -18.25 11.12
N ASP A 33 -0.88 -18.74 9.89
CA ASP A 33 -0.11 -18.13 8.80
C ASP A 33 -0.71 -16.77 8.40
N LYS A 34 -2.04 -16.69 8.31
CA LYS A 34 -2.75 -15.45 8.00
C LYS A 34 -2.50 -14.36 9.05
N GLU A 35 -2.60 -14.73 10.32
CA GLU A 35 -2.34 -13.84 11.46
C GLU A 35 -0.88 -13.37 11.50
N THR A 36 0.06 -14.27 11.23
CA THR A 36 1.50 -13.95 11.28
C THR A 36 1.91 -13.02 10.14
N ILE A 37 1.35 -13.21 8.94
CA ILE A 37 1.57 -12.30 7.80
C ILE A 37 0.96 -10.93 8.10
N LYS A 38 -0.24 -10.89 8.67
CA LYS A 38 -0.89 -9.64 9.06
C LYS A 38 -0.05 -8.85 10.05
N ARG A 39 0.40 -9.47 11.14
CA ARG A 39 1.30 -8.83 12.13
C ARG A 39 2.62 -8.35 11.52
N THR A 40 3.18 -9.13 10.60
CA THR A 40 4.42 -8.74 9.93
C THR A 40 4.20 -7.52 9.03
N ALA A 41 3.08 -7.48 8.30
CA ALA A 41 2.71 -6.39 7.42
C ALA A 41 2.23 -5.12 8.16
N GLU A 42 1.89 -5.22 9.45
CA GLU A 42 1.63 -4.06 10.31
C GLU A 42 2.93 -3.29 10.63
N THR A 43 4.08 -3.96 10.61
CA THR A 43 5.37 -3.27 10.74
C THR A 43 5.77 -2.63 9.41
N THR A 44 6.24 -1.37 9.44
CA THR A 44 6.69 -0.65 8.24
C THR A 44 7.79 -1.43 7.50
N MET A 45 8.77 -1.96 8.22
CA MET A 45 9.86 -2.74 7.64
C MET A 45 9.41 -4.10 7.09
N GLY A 46 8.49 -4.80 7.77
CA GLY A 46 7.95 -6.07 7.27
C GLY A 46 7.12 -5.90 6.00
N ALA A 47 6.26 -4.87 5.94
CA ALA A 47 5.50 -4.54 4.75
C ALA A 47 6.40 -4.19 3.56
N ASP A 48 7.46 -3.41 3.79
CA ASP A 48 8.41 -3.02 2.75
C ASP A 48 9.23 -4.23 2.23
N ILE A 49 9.65 -5.14 3.11
CA ILE A 49 10.32 -6.39 2.72
C ILE A 49 9.38 -7.27 1.90
N LEU A 50 8.13 -7.44 2.34
CA LEU A 50 7.10 -8.20 1.61
C LEU A 50 6.85 -7.60 0.23
N ARG A 51 6.81 -6.26 0.11
CA ARG A 51 6.65 -5.56 -1.17
C ARG A 51 7.83 -5.77 -2.12
N ILE A 52 9.06 -5.85 -1.60
CA ILE A 52 10.24 -6.17 -2.42
C ILE A 52 10.17 -7.61 -2.90
N LEU A 53 9.91 -8.55 -1.99
CA LEU A 53 9.89 -9.99 -2.30
C LEU A 53 8.64 -10.42 -3.08
N SER A 54 7.56 -9.64 -3.11
CA SER A 54 6.40 -9.91 -3.97
C SER A 54 6.67 -9.58 -5.44
N LYS A 55 7.70 -8.75 -5.71
CA LYS A 55 8.13 -8.31 -7.05
C LYS A 55 9.38 -9.03 -7.54
N ALA A 56 10.19 -9.57 -6.63
CA ALA A 56 11.42 -10.27 -6.95
C ALA A 56 11.30 -11.74 -6.53
N ASP A 57 11.69 -12.70 -7.38
CA ASP A 57 11.61 -14.11 -7.04
C ASP A 57 12.44 -14.46 -5.80
N LYS A 58 13.66 -13.92 -5.71
CA LYS A 58 14.59 -14.10 -4.59
C LYS A 58 15.42 -12.83 -4.37
N ALA A 59 15.80 -12.54 -3.14
CA ALA A 59 16.73 -11.46 -2.82
C ALA A 59 17.58 -11.75 -1.59
N THR A 60 18.79 -11.20 -1.55
CA THR A 60 19.66 -11.27 -0.37
C THR A 60 19.33 -10.18 0.64
N ALA A 61 19.71 -10.39 1.91
CA ALA A 61 19.54 -9.37 2.95
C ALA A 61 20.28 -8.05 2.62
N ARG A 62 21.42 -8.13 1.92
CA ARG A 62 22.18 -6.95 1.46
C ARG A 62 21.44 -6.17 0.38
N GLU A 63 20.86 -6.87 -0.60
CA GLU A 63 20.07 -6.22 -1.66
C GLU A 63 18.84 -5.54 -1.10
N ILE A 64 18.12 -6.22 -0.18
CA ILE A 64 16.94 -5.66 0.49
C ILE A 64 17.33 -4.42 1.32
N SER A 65 18.39 -4.51 2.11
CA SER A 65 18.93 -3.38 2.90
C SER A 65 19.28 -2.19 2.02
N ARG A 66 19.95 -2.41 0.89
CA ARG A 66 20.29 -1.35 -0.08
C ARG A 66 19.05 -0.71 -0.69
N ARG A 67 18.05 -1.52 -1.08
CA ARG A 67 16.80 -1.01 -1.69
C ARG A 67 15.96 -0.20 -0.71
N LEU A 68 15.98 -0.55 0.58
CA LEU A 68 15.22 0.15 1.61
C LEU A 68 15.97 1.34 2.23
N GLY A 69 17.27 1.47 1.98
CA GLY A 69 18.11 2.44 2.69
C GLY A 69 18.13 2.19 4.20
N LYS A 70 18.00 0.92 4.63
CA LYS A 70 17.96 0.52 6.05
C LYS A 70 19.22 -0.25 6.41
N LEU A 71 19.59 -0.18 7.68
CA LEU A 71 20.75 -0.89 8.22
C LEU A 71 20.60 -2.41 8.07
N TYR A 72 21.65 -3.06 7.57
CA TYR A 72 21.69 -4.50 7.32
C TYR A 72 21.28 -5.35 8.54
N PRO A 73 21.75 -5.07 9.78
CA PRO A 73 21.36 -5.86 10.95
C PRO A 73 19.84 -5.89 11.20
N HIS A 74 19.15 -4.76 10.98
CA HIS A 74 17.70 -4.67 11.17
C HIS A 74 16.97 -5.52 10.13
N VAL A 75 17.36 -5.38 8.86
CA VAL A 75 16.78 -6.16 7.76
C VAL A 75 17.04 -7.66 7.96
N SER A 76 18.26 -8.05 8.33
CA SER A 76 18.62 -9.44 8.62
C SER A 76 17.81 -10.01 9.79
N SER A 77 17.63 -9.25 10.88
CA SER A 77 16.81 -9.65 12.02
C SER A 77 15.35 -9.91 11.61
N THR A 78 14.76 -8.99 10.85
CA THR A 78 13.38 -9.14 10.35
C THR A 78 13.23 -10.31 9.40
N LEU A 79 14.15 -10.51 8.45
CA LEU A 79 14.14 -11.66 7.54
C LEU A 79 14.22 -12.99 8.30
N ASN A 80 15.05 -13.06 9.34
CA ASN A 80 15.14 -14.23 10.20
C ASN A 80 13.85 -14.47 11.00
N ALA A 81 13.20 -13.40 11.50
CA ALA A 81 11.90 -13.51 12.14
C ALA A 81 10.84 -14.04 11.17
N MET A 82 10.76 -13.49 9.96
CA MET A 82 9.81 -13.90 8.92
C MET A 82 10.06 -15.34 8.43
N ARG A 83 11.32 -15.76 8.36
CA ARG A 83 11.70 -17.15 8.05
C ARG A 83 11.26 -18.10 9.16
N ARG A 84 11.50 -17.76 10.43
CA ARG A 84 11.05 -18.55 11.58
C ARG A 84 9.53 -18.64 11.67
N ALA A 85 8.85 -17.58 11.24
CA ALA A 85 7.40 -17.52 11.09
C ALA A 85 6.86 -18.36 9.90
N GLY A 86 7.73 -18.93 9.06
CA GLY A 86 7.33 -19.72 7.90
C GLY A 86 6.82 -18.90 6.72
N ILE A 87 6.97 -17.56 6.75
CA ILE A 87 6.57 -16.67 5.66
C ILE A 87 7.58 -16.73 4.49
N LEU A 88 8.86 -16.84 4.85
CA LEU A 88 9.97 -16.85 3.91
C LEU A 88 10.66 -18.21 3.91
N ILE A 89 11.09 -18.62 2.73
CA ILE A 89 12.07 -19.69 2.56
C ILE A 89 13.45 -19.06 2.34
N SER A 90 14.49 -19.75 2.78
CA SER A 90 15.87 -19.33 2.55
C SER A 90 16.67 -20.43 1.87
N GLU A 91 17.43 -20.07 0.84
CA GLU A 91 18.36 -20.93 0.14
C GLU A 91 19.77 -20.35 0.26
N ARG A 92 20.76 -21.17 0.61
CA ARG A 92 22.14 -20.73 0.68
C ARG A 92 22.84 -21.02 -0.65
N ARG A 93 23.45 -19.99 -1.24
CA ARG A 93 24.28 -20.11 -2.44
C ARG A 93 25.66 -19.55 -2.11
N GLY A 94 26.61 -20.45 -1.87
CA GLY A 94 27.94 -20.10 -1.38
C GLY A 94 27.91 -19.39 -0.01
N LYS A 95 28.41 -18.14 0.02
CA LYS A 95 28.47 -17.32 1.24
C LYS A 95 27.19 -16.55 1.53
N GLU A 96 26.22 -16.53 0.61
CA GLU A 96 25.03 -15.70 0.71
C GLU A 96 23.77 -16.53 0.95
N ALA A 97 22.82 -15.94 1.69
CA ALA A 97 21.48 -16.48 1.89
C ALA A 97 20.48 -15.66 1.06
N TYR A 98 19.76 -16.36 0.19
CA TYR A 98 18.71 -15.83 -0.66
C TYR A 98 17.37 -16.12 0.00
N TYR A 99 16.55 -15.09 0.16
CA TYR A 99 15.21 -15.19 0.74
C TYR A 99 14.16 -15.09 -0.36
N ALA A 100 13.13 -15.90 -0.26
CA ALA A 100 11.98 -15.88 -1.15
C ALA A 100 10.68 -15.99 -0.34
N LEU A 101 9.59 -15.44 -0.87
CA LEU A 101 8.26 -15.74 -0.35
C LEU A 101 7.92 -17.20 -0.60
N ARG A 102 7.25 -17.82 0.37
CA ARG A 102 6.64 -19.14 0.18
C ARG A 102 5.59 -19.06 -0.92
N GLU A 103 5.58 -20.02 -1.84
CA GLU A 103 4.79 -19.94 -3.08
C GLU A 103 3.29 -19.80 -2.81
N ASP A 104 2.79 -20.58 -1.86
CA ASP A 104 1.40 -20.58 -1.36
C ASP A 104 1.00 -19.26 -0.68
N LEU A 105 1.96 -18.43 -0.27
CA LEU A 105 1.72 -17.14 0.37
C LEU A 105 1.81 -15.95 -0.59
N LYS A 106 2.37 -16.12 -1.80
CA LYS A 106 2.60 -15.01 -2.73
C LYS A 106 1.32 -14.26 -3.07
N GLU A 107 0.24 -14.98 -3.38
CA GLU A 107 -1.05 -14.38 -3.73
C GLU A 107 -1.70 -13.68 -2.53
N LEU A 108 -1.60 -14.25 -1.33
CA LEU A 108 -2.11 -13.60 -0.12
C LEU A 108 -1.33 -12.31 0.19
N VAL A 109 0.00 -12.35 0.07
CA VAL A 109 0.84 -11.17 0.29
C VAL A 109 0.54 -10.09 -0.75
N ARG A 110 0.33 -10.45 -2.02
CA ARG A 110 -0.09 -9.51 -3.06
C ARG A 110 -1.44 -8.86 -2.72
N ALA A 111 -2.46 -9.66 -2.42
CA ALA A 111 -3.77 -9.16 -2.04
C ALA A 111 -3.73 -8.26 -0.80
N LEU A 112 -2.87 -8.59 0.18
CA LEU A 112 -2.69 -7.79 1.39
C LEU A 112 -2.01 -6.46 1.11
N ILE A 113 -0.99 -6.44 0.24
CA ILE A 113 -0.32 -5.20 -0.19
C ILE A 113 -1.31 -4.30 -0.94
N GLU A 114 -2.11 -4.87 -1.85
CA GLU A 114 -3.14 -4.13 -2.59
C GLU A 114 -4.20 -3.55 -1.65
N THR A 115 -4.73 -4.36 -0.73
CA THR A 115 -5.74 -3.92 0.26
C THR A 115 -5.19 -2.81 1.15
N ASN A 116 -3.95 -2.95 1.64
CA ASN A 116 -3.34 -1.92 2.49
C ASN A 116 -3.06 -0.62 1.70
N THR A 117 -2.69 -0.73 0.42
CA THR A 117 -2.51 0.44 -0.46
C THR A 117 -3.84 1.18 -0.67
N LEU A 118 -4.93 0.44 -0.89
CA LEU A 118 -6.27 1.01 -1.02
C LEU A 118 -6.73 1.67 0.29
N ARG A 119 -6.51 1.02 1.44
CA ARG A 119 -6.83 1.59 2.75
C ARG A 119 -6.08 2.90 3.00
N VAL A 120 -4.76 2.92 2.81
CA VAL A 120 -3.95 4.15 2.99
C VAL A 120 -4.42 5.23 2.02
N SER A 121 -4.82 4.87 0.80
CA SER A 121 -5.35 5.82 -0.18
C SER A 121 -6.71 6.40 0.26
N LEU A 122 -7.57 5.61 0.88
CA LEU A 122 -8.84 6.06 1.46
C LEU A 122 -8.60 6.98 2.68
N GLU A 123 -7.70 6.62 3.58
CA GLU A 123 -7.33 7.47 4.74
C GLU A 123 -6.77 8.82 4.29
N ILE A 124 -5.89 8.83 3.27
CA ILE A 124 -5.37 10.06 2.69
C ILE A 124 -6.51 10.88 2.03
N ALA A 125 -7.43 10.22 1.32
CA ALA A 125 -8.58 10.90 0.72
C ALA A 125 -9.49 11.54 1.77
N GLU A 126 -9.74 10.86 2.90
CA GLU A 126 -10.50 11.40 4.03
C GLU A 126 -9.81 12.61 4.66
N VAL A 127 -8.50 12.55 4.88
CA VAL A 127 -7.72 13.68 5.40
C VAL A 127 -7.77 14.88 4.45
N ILE A 128 -7.63 14.63 3.14
CA ILE A 128 -7.74 15.66 2.11
C ILE A 128 -9.14 16.29 2.10
N ALA A 129 -10.19 15.46 2.16
CA ALA A 129 -11.58 15.92 2.17
C ALA A 129 -11.89 16.78 3.39
N LYS A 130 -11.46 16.34 4.59
CA LYS A 130 -11.60 17.13 5.83
C LYS A 130 -10.90 18.49 5.73
N ARG A 131 -9.70 18.50 5.15
CA ARG A 131 -8.93 19.75 4.99
C ARG A 131 -9.54 20.70 3.96
N GLU A 132 -10.16 20.16 2.90
CA GLU A 132 -10.96 20.96 1.95
C GLU A 132 -12.18 21.58 2.65
N GLU A 133 -12.92 20.77 3.41
CA GLU A 133 -14.11 21.20 4.17
C GLU A 133 -13.78 22.27 5.22
N GLU A 134 -12.74 22.05 6.03
CA GLU A 134 -12.26 23.04 7.01
C GLU A 134 -11.82 24.35 6.33
N GLY A 135 -11.12 24.27 5.20
CA GLY A 135 -10.73 25.45 4.44
C GLY A 135 -11.93 26.25 3.93
N VAL A 136 -12.94 25.57 3.38
CA VAL A 136 -14.18 26.21 2.92
C VAL A 136 -14.97 26.80 4.09
N LYS A 137 -15.07 26.08 5.22
CA LYS A 137 -15.73 26.55 6.43
C LYS A 137 -15.08 27.83 6.96
N ASN A 138 -13.75 27.84 7.09
CA ASN A 138 -12.99 29.00 7.56
C ASN A 138 -13.22 30.24 6.67
N ILE A 139 -13.31 30.06 5.35
CA ILE A 139 -13.61 31.16 4.42
C ILE A 139 -15.07 31.65 4.58
N ARG A 140 -16.02 30.72 4.74
CA ARG A 140 -17.45 31.05 4.88
C ARG A 140 -17.80 31.73 6.19
N GLU A 141 -17.04 31.45 7.25
CA GLU A 141 -17.21 32.05 8.57
C GLU A 141 -16.40 33.35 8.74
N ASP A 142 -15.61 33.75 7.74
CA ASP A 142 -14.78 34.95 7.80
C ASP A 142 -15.64 36.22 7.87
N PRO A 143 -15.64 36.96 9.00
CA PRO A 143 -16.45 38.16 9.16
C PRO A 143 -15.94 39.35 8.33
N THR A 144 -14.72 39.26 7.77
CA THR A 144 -14.11 40.33 6.96
C THR A 144 -14.55 40.31 5.50
N LEU A 145 -15.22 39.24 5.05
CA LEU A 145 -15.68 39.05 3.67
C LEU A 145 -17.21 39.17 3.57
N THR A 146 -17.69 39.84 2.52
CA THR A 146 -19.11 39.83 2.16
C THR A 146 -19.55 38.46 1.62
N PRO A 147 -20.86 38.14 1.61
CA PRO A 147 -21.36 36.89 1.05
C PRO A 147 -20.90 36.63 -0.39
N GLU A 148 -20.86 37.66 -1.23
CA GLU A 148 -20.41 37.58 -2.62
C GLU A 148 -18.90 37.33 -2.73
N GLU A 149 -18.10 37.98 -1.88
CA GLU A 149 -16.64 37.78 -1.82
C GLU A 149 -16.29 36.37 -1.32
N ARG A 150 -17.05 35.83 -0.36
CA ARG A 150 -16.85 34.47 0.18
C ARG A 150 -16.93 33.41 -0.91
N GLU A 151 -17.94 33.47 -1.77
CA GLU A 151 -18.11 32.47 -2.84
C GLU A 151 -16.95 32.54 -3.86
N ILE A 152 -16.49 33.74 -4.23
CA ILE A 152 -15.32 33.92 -5.11
C ILE A 152 -14.04 33.33 -4.48
N VAL A 153 -13.85 33.53 -3.18
CA VAL A 153 -12.67 33.02 -2.46
C VAL A 153 -12.75 31.50 -2.28
N VAL A 154 -13.93 30.94 -2.01
CA VAL A 154 -14.17 29.49 -1.93
C VAL A 154 -13.85 28.80 -3.27
N GLU A 155 -14.39 29.31 -4.39
CA GLU A 155 -14.10 28.73 -5.70
C GLU A 155 -12.60 28.73 -6.03
N ARG A 156 -11.92 29.85 -5.72
CA ARG A 156 -10.47 29.99 -5.93
C ARG A 156 -9.69 29.04 -5.03
N PHE A 157 -10.12 28.86 -3.78
CA PHE A 157 -9.52 27.93 -2.83
C PHE A 157 -9.66 26.49 -3.32
N ILE A 158 -10.87 26.03 -3.66
CA ILE A 158 -11.13 24.68 -4.15
C ILE A 158 -10.30 24.39 -5.41
N LYS A 159 -10.27 25.34 -6.36
CA LYS A 159 -9.48 25.22 -7.58
C LYS A 159 -7.99 25.02 -7.28
N LYS A 160 -7.39 25.90 -6.48
CA LYS A 160 -5.96 25.81 -6.12
C LYS A 160 -5.64 24.56 -5.28
N PHE A 161 -6.53 24.18 -4.37
CA PHE A 161 -6.39 23.00 -3.53
C PHE A 161 -6.36 21.74 -4.39
N ARG A 162 -7.31 21.58 -5.31
CA ARG A 162 -7.35 20.44 -6.26
C ARG A 162 -6.19 20.42 -7.23
N GLU A 163 -5.74 21.57 -7.74
CA GLU A 163 -4.52 21.67 -8.54
C GLU A 163 -3.29 21.21 -7.73
N GLY A 164 -3.20 21.57 -6.45
CA GLY A 164 -2.14 21.12 -5.54
C GLY A 164 -2.14 19.61 -5.34
N ILE A 165 -3.30 19.01 -5.07
CA ILE A 165 -3.46 17.55 -4.95
C ILE A 165 -3.12 16.84 -6.27
N SER A 166 -3.56 17.38 -7.40
CA SER A 166 -3.25 16.83 -8.73
C SER A 166 -1.75 16.86 -9.06
N ARG A 167 -1.03 17.92 -8.64
CA ARG A 167 0.43 17.99 -8.77
C ARG A 167 1.14 16.97 -7.87
N LEU A 168 0.66 16.78 -6.64
CA LEU A 168 1.19 15.77 -5.72
C LEU A 168 0.97 14.35 -6.25
N SER A 169 -0.22 14.03 -6.75
CA SER A 169 -0.50 12.72 -7.34
C SER A 169 0.36 12.49 -8.59
N SER A 170 0.48 13.48 -9.48
CA SER A 170 1.33 13.39 -10.67
C SER A 170 2.82 13.23 -10.37
N ARG A 171 3.29 13.75 -9.22
CA ARG A 171 4.68 13.59 -8.76
C ARG A 171 4.90 12.21 -8.16
N LEU A 172 3.98 11.73 -7.31
CA LEU A 172 4.02 10.39 -6.75
C LEU A 172 3.94 9.31 -7.84
N TRP A 173 3.12 9.50 -8.87
CA TRP A 173 3.07 8.63 -10.05
C TRP A 173 4.36 8.66 -10.87
N ARG A 174 5.00 9.83 -11.03
CA ARG A 174 6.31 9.95 -11.69
C ARG A 174 7.42 9.25 -10.91
N GLU A 175 7.47 9.42 -9.60
CA GLU A 175 8.45 8.75 -8.73
C GLU A 175 8.24 7.23 -8.72
N ALA A 176 6.99 6.76 -8.76
CA ALA A 176 6.67 5.34 -8.91
C ALA A 176 7.10 4.76 -10.27
N ILE A 177 6.92 5.50 -11.36
CA ILE A 177 7.36 5.11 -12.71
C ILE A 177 8.89 5.12 -12.81
N GLU A 178 9.57 6.13 -12.28
CA GLU A 178 11.04 6.20 -12.18
C GLU A 178 11.61 5.02 -11.39
N TYR A 179 10.98 4.68 -10.26
CA TYR A 179 11.35 3.52 -9.46
C TYR A 179 11.15 2.20 -10.22
N ALA A 180 10.04 2.07 -10.96
CA ALA A 180 9.78 0.90 -11.80
C ALA A 180 10.80 0.75 -12.93
N LYS A 181 11.18 1.85 -13.59
CA LYS A 181 12.20 1.88 -14.65
C LYS A 181 13.60 1.51 -14.15
N ARG A 182 13.96 1.89 -12.91
CA ARG A 182 15.24 1.48 -12.28
C ARG A 182 15.26 0.00 -11.87
N GLY A 183 14.10 -0.64 -11.74
CA GLY A 183 13.97 -2.06 -11.42
C GLY A 183 13.91 -3.00 -12.63
N SER A 184 13.53 -2.51 -13.81
CA SER A 184 13.35 -3.30 -15.04
C SER A 184 14.58 -3.33 -15.97
N GLY A 185 15.72 -2.79 -15.53
CA GLY A 185 17.00 -2.86 -16.24
C GLY A 185 17.89 -3.98 -15.71
N ARG A 186 17.42 -5.23 -15.78
CA ARG A 186 18.23 -6.47 -15.73
C ARG A 186 17.53 -7.57 -16.48
#